data_AF-A0A268U4T7-F1
#
_entry.id   AF-A0A268U4T7-F1
#
_cell.length_a   1.000
_cell.length_b   1.000
_cell.length_c   1.000
_cell.angle_alpha   90.00
_cell.angle_beta   90.00
_cell.angle_gamma   90.00
#
_symmetry.space_group_name_H-M   'P 1'
#
loop_
_entity.id
_entity.type
_entity.pdbx_description
1 polymer ?
#
loop_
_entity_poly.entity_id
_entity_poly.type
_entity_poly.pdbx_seq_one_letter_code
_entity_poly.pdbx_strand_id
1 'polypeptide(L)'
;MSKNRTKKRKVKILCEGESEKYYLTALLESLKSDNYDIAVQNNYKTLNNLIQKNEKIYDIVIVVIDLDIAKDKQELEYLKRLINTLKKRKDKSHIFLTHFDFEDWLRYHFKPFLRKDKLAQRLGCKNPQELKSKQNIYKIIQSKDGDIKNAEEYFKNLPLFCSRELKIFQEYQNTTQSNLYYFRDYMLHISKT
;
A
#
# COMPACT_ATOMS: atom_id res chain seq x y z
N MET A 1 2.21 40.44 -4.73
CA MET A 1 1.35 39.39 -4.14
C MET A 1 2.16 38.09 -4.07
N SER A 2 2.68 37.73 -2.89
CA SER A 2 3.33 36.43 -2.71
C SER A 2 2.26 35.33 -2.78
N LYS A 3 2.35 34.46 -3.79
CA LYS A 3 1.64 33.18 -3.74
C LYS A 3 2.21 32.41 -2.55
N ASN A 4 1.46 32.29 -1.46
CA ASN A 4 1.74 31.31 -0.41
C ASN A 4 1.71 29.93 -1.08
N ARG A 5 2.86 29.46 -1.56
CA ARG A 5 3.04 28.07 -1.98
C ARG A 5 3.02 27.25 -0.69
N THR A 6 1.90 26.60 -0.40
CA THR A 6 1.85 25.53 0.60
C THR A 6 2.98 24.55 0.26
N LYS A 7 3.89 24.35 1.19
CA LYS A 7 5.05 23.48 1.00
C LYS A 7 4.54 22.04 0.94
N LYS A 8 4.62 21.42 -0.23
CA LYS A 8 4.23 20.01 -0.41
C LYS A 8 4.98 19.14 0.60
N ARG A 9 4.26 18.30 1.35
CA ARG A 9 4.82 17.37 2.33
C ARG A 9 5.69 16.32 1.63
N LYS A 10 6.90 16.08 2.12
CA LYS A 10 7.78 14.99 1.68
C LYS A 10 7.31 13.67 2.27
N VAL A 11 7.06 12.67 1.43
CA VAL A 11 6.53 11.37 1.84
C VAL A 11 7.58 10.29 1.62
N LYS A 12 7.85 9.47 2.65
CA LYS A 12 8.58 8.20 2.48
C LYS A 12 7.59 7.06 2.46
N ILE A 13 7.68 6.18 1.47
CA ILE A 13 6.91 4.95 1.38
C ILE A 13 7.88 3.78 1.53
N LEU A 14 7.62 2.92 2.51
CA LEU A 14 8.37 1.69 2.76
C LEU A 14 7.48 0.52 2.35
N CYS A 15 7.82 -0.14 1.25
CA CYS A 15 7.12 -1.30 0.74
C CYS A 15 7.85 -2.59 1.13
N GLU A 16 7.13 -3.70 1.22
CA GLU A 16 7.73 -5.01 1.45
C GLU A 16 8.48 -5.56 0.22
N GLY A 17 7.87 -5.47 -0.96
CA GLY A 17 8.42 -6.01 -2.21
C GLY A 17 8.61 -4.99 -3.35
N GLU A 18 9.24 -5.47 -4.42
CA GLU A 18 9.41 -4.71 -5.66
C GLU A 18 8.08 -4.54 -6.43
N SER A 19 7.14 -5.48 -6.33
CA SER A 19 5.81 -5.38 -6.96
C SER A 19 5.08 -4.11 -6.54
N GLU A 20 5.01 -3.88 -5.24
CA GLU A 20 4.35 -2.74 -4.61
C GLU A 20 5.07 -1.46 -5.00
N LYS A 21 6.41 -1.46 -4.96
CA LYS A 21 7.20 -0.31 -5.41
C LYS A 21 6.90 0.04 -6.85
N TYR A 22 6.91 -0.92 -7.78
CA TYR A 22 6.63 -0.65 -9.19
C TYR A 22 5.19 -0.20 -9.42
N TYR A 23 4.22 -0.82 -8.75
CA TYR A 23 2.82 -0.42 -8.83
C TYR A 23 2.62 1.01 -8.31
N LEU A 24 3.09 1.30 -7.09
CA LEU A 24 2.87 2.58 -6.43
C LEU A 24 3.62 3.71 -7.12
N THR A 25 4.82 3.45 -7.66
CA THR A 25 5.55 4.43 -8.48
C THR A 25 4.69 4.85 -9.68
N ALA A 26 4.20 3.89 -10.46
CA ALA A 26 3.39 4.17 -11.64
C ALA A 26 2.02 4.80 -11.28
N LEU A 27 1.41 4.41 -10.17
CA LEU A 27 0.21 5.06 -9.65
C LEU A 27 0.47 6.53 -9.31
N LEU A 28 1.52 6.82 -8.54
CA LEU A 28 1.83 8.17 -8.10
C LEU A 28 2.26 9.10 -9.24
N GLU A 29 2.97 8.57 -10.24
CA GLU A 29 3.23 9.27 -11.51
C GLU A 29 1.91 9.69 -12.19
N SER A 30 0.92 8.79 -12.23
CA SER A 30 -0.40 9.09 -12.82
C SER A 30 -1.17 10.17 -12.06
N LEU A 31 -0.91 10.32 -10.76
CA LEU A 31 -1.45 11.38 -9.91
C LEU A 31 -0.67 12.69 -10.01
N LYS A 32 0.43 12.73 -10.78
CA LYS A 32 1.39 13.86 -10.84
C LYS A 32 1.93 14.24 -9.46
N SER A 33 2.06 13.25 -8.57
CA SER A 33 2.77 13.43 -7.30
C SER A 33 4.27 13.40 -7.58
N ASP A 34 5.03 14.25 -6.90
CA ASP A 34 6.47 14.47 -7.12
C ASP A 34 7.26 14.56 -5.80
N ASN A 35 6.58 14.46 -4.65
CA ASN A 35 7.17 14.63 -3.32
C ASN A 35 7.17 13.33 -2.53
N TYR A 36 7.51 12.23 -3.19
CA TYR A 36 7.62 10.92 -2.57
C TYR A 36 8.96 10.26 -2.87
N ASP A 37 9.36 9.39 -1.96
CA ASP A 37 10.46 8.44 -2.11
C ASP A 37 9.92 7.06 -1.71
N ILE A 38 10.15 6.05 -2.55
CA ILE A 38 9.72 4.67 -2.31
C ILE A 38 10.95 3.79 -2.15
N ALA A 39 11.01 3.03 -1.06
CA ALA A 39 12.04 2.02 -0.85
C ALA A 39 11.43 0.67 -0.46
N VAL A 40 12.08 -0.40 -0.92
CA VAL A 40 11.76 -1.78 -0.53
C VAL A 40 12.47 -2.11 0.77
N GLN A 41 11.77 -2.78 1.70
CA GLN A 41 12.23 -3.13 3.04
C GLN A 41 11.73 -4.52 3.44
N ASN A 42 12.56 -5.54 3.24
CA ASN A 42 12.21 -6.94 3.48
C ASN A 42 12.29 -7.37 4.97
N ASN A 43 12.52 -6.43 5.90
CA ASN A 43 12.77 -6.76 7.30
C ASN A 43 11.91 -5.92 8.25
N TYR A 44 10.80 -6.49 8.70
CA TYR A 44 9.88 -5.83 9.64
C TYR A 44 10.52 -5.48 10.99
N LYS A 45 11.53 -6.24 11.42
CA LYS A 45 12.23 -5.99 12.70
C LYS A 45 12.98 -4.66 12.67
N THR A 46 13.41 -4.19 11.49
CA THR A 46 14.11 -2.90 11.34
C THR A 46 13.18 -1.76 10.96
N LEU A 47 11.92 -2.01 10.58
CA LEU A 47 10.97 -0.97 10.19
C LEU A 47 10.83 0.11 11.27
N ASN A 48 10.68 -0.25 12.54
CA ASN A 48 10.56 0.75 13.62
C ASN A 48 11.75 1.73 13.64
N ASN A 49 12.98 1.21 13.50
CA ASN A 49 14.19 2.02 13.46
C ASN A 49 14.26 2.87 12.19
N LEU A 50 13.84 2.32 11.05
CA LEU A 50 13.79 3.04 9.78
C LEU A 50 12.78 4.18 9.84
N ILE A 51 11.59 3.97 10.39
CA ILE A 51 10.57 5.01 10.49
C ILE A 51 11.10 6.14 11.39
N GLN A 52 11.77 5.84 12.52
CA GLN A 52 12.43 6.86 13.36
C GLN A 52 13.53 7.64 12.62
N LYS A 53 14.35 6.98 11.80
CA LYS A 53 15.39 7.66 11.02
C LYS A 53 14.78 8.58 9.96
N ASN A 54 13.75 8.10 9.25
CA ASN A 54 13.11 8.84 8.16
C ASN A 54 12.29 10.03 8.65
N GLU A 55 11.77 10.03 9.88
CA GLU A 55 11.06 11.20 10.45
C GLU A 55 11.87 12.50 10.49
N LYS A 56 13.20 12.40 10.53
CA LYS A 56 14.07 13.59 10.50
C LYS A 56 14.13 14.24 9.12
N ILE A 57 13.69 13.52 8.08
CA ILE A 57 13.89 13.85 6.67
C ILE A 57 12.56 14.05 5.95
N TYR A 58 11.54 13.26 6.30
CA TYR A 58 10.23 13.22 5.65
C TYR A 58 9.12 13.67 6.60
N ASP A 59 8.14 14.39 6.05
CA ASP A 59 6.99 14.90 6.78
C ASP A 59 5.95 13.80 7.07
N ILE A 60 5.92 12.75 6.23
CA ILE A 60 5.06 11.57 6.36
C ILE A 60 5.86 10.31 6.07
N VAL A 61 5.71 9.27 6.91
CA VAL A 61 6.21 7.92 6.63
C VAL A 61 5.04 6.94 6.47
N ILE A 62 4.91 6.34 5.30
CA ILE A 62 3.90 5.34 4.97
C ILE A 62 4.58 3.97 4.91
N VAL A 63 3.94 2.97 5.49
CA VAL A 63 4.35 1.57 5.38
C VAL A 63 3.31 0.82 4.54
N VAL A 64 3.72 0.03 3.56
CA VAL A 64 2.86 -0.81 2.72
C VAL A 64 3.36 -2.25 2.82
N ILE A 65 2.54 -3.15 3.36
CA ILE A 65 2.95 -4.53 3.66
C ILE A 65 1.80 -5.50 3.41
N ASP A 66 2.14 -6.76 3.15
CA ASP A 66 1.15 -7.82 3.00
C ASP A 66 0.52 -8.21 4.34
N LEU A 67 -0.74 -8.66 4.30
CA LEU A 67 -1.47 -9.07 5.51
C LEU A 67 -1.15 -10.51 5.91
N ASP A 68 -0.48 -11.31 5.06
CA ASP A 68 -0.07 -12.67 5.38
C ASP A 68 0.79 -12.77 6.65
N ILE A 69 1.55 -11.72 6.97
CA ILE A 69 2.31 -11.54 8.21
C ILE A 69 1.44 -11.76 9.46
N ALA A 70 0.14 -11.48 9.38
CA ALA A 70 -0.78 -11.66 10.49
C ALA A 70 -1.11 -13.13 10.78
N LYS A 71 -0.76 -14.09 9.90
CA LYS A 71 -1.02 -15.52 10.10
C LYS A 71 -0.05 -16.17 11.08
N ASP A 72 1.20 -15.72 11.09
CA ASP A 72 2.17 -16.19 12.08
C ASP A 72 2.01 -15.40 13.39
N LYS A 73 2.00 -16.10 14.52
CA LYS A 73 1.74 -15.48 15.82
C LYS A 73 2.85 -14.51 16.22
N GLN A 74 4.09 -14.81 15.90
CA GLN A 74 5.23 -13.95 16.23
C GLN A 74 5.23 -12.69 15.34
N GLU A 75 5.01 -12.88 14.05
CA GLU A 75 4.93 -11.81 13.05
C GLU A 75 3.72 -10.89 13.28
N LEU A 76 2.56 -11.43 13.69
CA LEU A 76 1.41 -10.65 14.13
C LEU A 76 1.75 -9.71 15.30
N GLU A 77 2.53 -10.18 16.27
CA GLU A 77 2.96 -9.34 17.39
C GLU A 77 3.93 -8.24 16.94
N TYR A 78 4.79 -8.49 15.94
CA TYR A 78 5.59 -7.43 15.31
C TYR A 78 4.72 -6.41 14.58
N LEU A 79 3.71 -6.85 13.83
CA LEU A 79 2.76 -5.97 13.15
C LEU A 79 2.01 -5.09 14.15
N LYS A 80 1.48 -5.66 15.24
CA LYS A 80 0.80 -4.88 16.30
C LYS A 80 1.72 -3.83 16.92
N ARG A 81 2.98 -4.17 17.18
CA ARG A 81 3.99 -3.23 17.70
C ARG A 81 4.28 -2.11 16.70
N LEU A 82 4.37 -2.43 15.41
CA LEU A 82 4.53 -1.46 14.34
C LEU A 82 3.34 -0.49 14.27
N ILE A 83 2.10 -1.01 14.24
CA ILE A 83 0.87 -0.20 14.23
C ILE A 83 0.83 0.74 15.44
N ASN A 84 1.16 0.25 16.63
CA ASN A 84 1.23 1.07 17.85
C ASN A 84 2.30 2.17 17.75
N THR A 85 3.45 1.86 17.15
CA THR A 85 4.52 2.86 16.90
C THR A 85 4.06 3.94 15.93
N LEU A 86 3.34 3.57 14.87
CA LEU A 86 2.78 4.51 13.89
C LEU A 86 1.67 5.37 14.52
N LYS A 87 0.80 4.77 15.33
CA LYS A 87 -0.30 5.47 16.00
C LYS A 87 0.17 6.60 16.91
N LYS A 88 1.32 6.43 17.58
CA LYS A 88 1.93 7.48 18.42
C LYS A 88 2.36 8.71 17.60
N ARG A 89 2.54 8.58 16.28
CA ARG A 89 3.01 9.62 15.36
C ARG A 89 1.87 10.38 14.69
N LYS A 90 0.61 10.07 15.02
CA LYS A 90 -0.61 10.76 14.52
C LYS A 90 -0.61 10.85 12.98
N ASP A 91 -0.78 12.05 12.43
CA ASP A 91 -0.88 12.37 11.00
C ASP A 91 0.46 12.36 10.25
N LYS A 92 1.55 11.97 10.91
CA LYS A 92 2.89 11.87 10.31
C LYS A 92 3.22 10.47 9.84
N SER A 93 2.36 9.49 10.09
CA SER A 93 2.62 8.15 9.59
C SER A 93 1.36 7.33 9.39
N HIS A 94 1.44 6.38 8.47
CA HIS A 94 0.31 5.53 8.12
C HIS A 94 0.76 4.12 7.74
N ILE A 95 -0.14 3.15 7.82
CA ILE A 95 0.09 1.80 7.31
C ILE A 95 -1.02 1.39 6.36
N PHE A 96 -0.61 0.86 5.22
CA PHE A 96 -1.48 0.18 4.29
C PHE A 96 -1.15 -1.32 4.30
N LEU A 97 -2.13 -2.10 4.70
CA LEU A 97 -2.14 -3.54 4.55
C LEU A 97 -2.75 -3.82 3.18
N THR A 98 -2.02 -4.56 2.35
CA THR A 98 -2.50 -5.03 1.06
C THR A 98 -3.60 -6.10 1.29
N HIS A 99 -3.77 -7.06 0.39
CA HIS A 99 -4.61 -8.22 0.67
C HIS A 99 -3.79 -9.29 1.41
N PHE A 100 -4.17 -10.57 1.29
CA PHE A 100 -3.33 -11.66 1.79
C PHE A 100 -1.91 -11.56 1.22
N ASP A 101 -1.81 -11.31 -0.08
CA ASP A 101 -0.58 -10.91 -0.75
C ASP A 101 -0.90 -9.78 -1.74
N PHE A 102 0.10 -8.98 -2.09
CA PHE A 102 -0.10 -7.86 -3.02
C PHE A 102 -0.56 -8.31 -4.40
N GLU A 103 -0.04 -9.44 -4.92
CA GLU A 103 -0.43 -9.93 -6.23
C GLU A 103 -1.92 -10.30 -6.30
N ASP A 104 -2.49 -10.91 -5.26
CA ASP A 104 -3.91 -11.24 -5.21
C ASP A 104 -4.78 -9.98 -5.15
N TRP A 105 -4.28 -8.88 -4.58
CA TRP A 105 -4.97 -7.60 -4.61
C TRP A 105 -5.15 -7.05 -6.05
N LEU A 106 -4.20 -7.31 -6.94
CA LEU A 106 -4.25 -6.81 -8.33
C LEU A 106 -5.45 -7.35 -9.13
N ARG A 107 -5.96 -8.55 -8.82
CA ARG A 107 -7.08 -9.15 -9.58
C ARG A 107 -8.39 -8.40 -9.43
N TYR A 108 -8.52 -7.61 -8.35
CA TYR A 108 -9.71 -6.80 -8.08
C TYR A 108 -9.80 -5.53 -8.95
N HIS A 109 -8.81 -5.27 -9.80
CA HIS A 109 -8.87 -4.17 -10.77
C HIS A 109 -9.80 -4.46 -11.95
N PHE A 110 -10.16 -5.73 -12.21
CA PHE A 110 -10.91 -6.14 -13.40
C PHE A 110 -12.39 -6.43 -13.08
N LYS A 111 -13.27 -6.24 -14.07
CA LYS A 111 -14.69 -6.67 -14.00
C LYS A 111 -14.99 -7.63 -15.16
N PRO A 112 -15.46 -8.86 -14.90
CA PRO A 112 -15.55 -9.51 -13.58
C PRO A 112 -14.16 -9.70 -12.94
N PHE A 113 -14.12 -9.89 -11.61
CA PHE A 113 -12.85 -10.14 -10.92
C PHE A 113 -12.16 -11.39 -11.49
N LEU A 114 -10.86 -11.29 -11.71
CA LEU A 114 -10.10 -12.43 -12.21
C LEU A 114 -9.89 -13.46 -11.11
N ARG A 115 -9.83 -14.73 -11.53
CA ARG A 115 -9.26 -15.80 -10.71
C ARG A 115 -7.75 -15.60 -10.58
N LYS A 116 -7.18 -16.01 -9.43
CA LYS A 116 -5.75 -15.87 -9.13
C LYS A 116 -4.85 -16.49 -10.20
N ASP A 117 -5.24 -17.64 -10.74
CA ASP A 117 -4.50 -18.39 -11.78
C ASP A 117 -4.54 -17.72 -13.17
N LYS A 118 -5.43 -16.74 -13.39
CA LYS A 118 -5.56 -16.02 -14.67
C LYS A 118 -4.89 -14.65 -14.68
N LEU A 119 -4.51 -14.13 -13.51
CA LEU A 119 -3.93 -12.79 -13.37
C LEU A 119 -2.62 -12.66 -14.16
N ALA A 120 -1.68 -13.59 -13.95
CA ALA A 120 -0.39 -13.58 -14.63
C ALA A 120 -0.54 -13.55 -16.16
N GLN A 121 -1.40 -14.42 -16.70
CA GLN A 121 -1.68 -14.48 -18.14
C GLN A 121 -2.29 -13.17 -18.65
N ARG A 122 -3.28 -12.60 -17.94
CA ARG A 122 -3.90 -11.32 -18.33
C ARG A 122 -2.89 -10.18 -18.40
N LEU A 123 -1.90 -10.19 -17.50
CA LEU A 123 -0.84 -9.19 -17.41
C LEU A 123 0.39 -9.51 -18.27
N GLY A 124 0.31 -10.53 -19.13
CA GLY A 124 1.37 -10.90 -20.06
C GLY A 124 2.62 -11.44 -19.36
N CYS A 125 2.44 -12.17 -18.26
CA CYS A 125 3.47 -12.94 -17.57
C CYS A 125 3.31 -14.42 -17.88
N LYS A 126 4.43 -15.16 -17.93
CA LYS A 126 4.42 -16.61 -18.20
C LYS A 126 3.93 -17.41 -16.98
N ASN A 127 4.18 -16.91 -15.78
CA ASN A 127 3.83 -17.53 -14.51
C ASN A 127 3.59 -16.46 -13.42
N PRO A 128 3.02 -16.84 -12.26
CA PRO A 128 2.79 -15.91 -11.15
C PRO A 128 4.05 -15.28 -10.58
N GLN A 129 5.20 -15.97 -10.60
CA GLN A 129 6.46 -15.44 -10.06
C GLN A 129 6.96 -14.22 -10.83
N GLU A 130 6.72 -14.15 -12.14
CA GLU A 130 7.05 -12.97 -12.95
C GLU A 130 6.23 -11.74 -12.56
N LEU A 131 5.09 -11.87 -11.88
CA LEU A 131 4.37 -10.70 -11.34
C LEU A 131 5.22 -9.94 -10.32
N LYS A 132 6.07 -10.66 -9.56
CA LYS A 132 6.85 -10.10 -8.45
C LYS A 132 7.90 -9.06 -8.87
N SER A 133 8.24 -9.06 -10.15
CA SER A 133 9.25 -8.18 -10.74
C SER A 133 8.71 -7.39 -11.93
N LYS A 134 7.41 -7.46 -12.20
CA LYS A 134 6.80 -6.82 -13.37
C LYS A 134 6.76 -5.30 -13.18
N GLN A 135 7.66 -4.61 -13.87
CA GLN A 135 7.69 -3.15 -13.89
C GLN A 135 6.44 -2.58 -14.58
N ASN A 136 6.06 -1.35 -14.22
CA ASN A 136 4.91 -0.63 -14.80
C ASN A 136 3.57 -1.37 -14.67
N ILE A 137 3.44 -2.27 -13.69
CA ILE A 137 2.28 -3.16 -13.56
C ILE A 137 0.94 -2.42 -13.49
N TYR A 138 0.90 -1.24 -12.86
CA TYR A 138 -0.29 -0.38 -12.83
C TYR A 138 -0.72 0.08 -14.24
N LYS A 139 0.23 0.56 -15.07
CA LYS A 139 -0.04 0.97 -16.45
C LYS A 139 -0.47 -0.21 -17.31
N ILE A 140 0.12 -1.39 -17.07
CA ILE A 140 -0.27 -2.64 -17.76
C ILE A 140 -1.72 -2.98 -17.41
N ILE A 141 -2.10 -2.95 -16.13
CA ILE A 141 -3.48 -3.18 -15.68
C ILE A 141 -4.44 -2.25 -16.42
N GLN A 142 -4.13 -0.96 -16.50
CA GLN A 142 -4.94 0.03 -17.22
C GLN A 142 -5.07 -0.30 -18.71
N SER A 143 -3.98 -0.71 -19.37
CA SER A 143 -3.99 -1.14 -20.79
C SER A 143 -4.78 -2.43 -21.05
N LYS A 144 -5.13 -3.15 -19.99
CA LYS A 144 -5.89 -4.40 -20.01
C LYS A 144 -7.27 -4.21 -19.37
N ASP A 145 -7.86 -3.02 -19.50
CA ASP A 145 -9.23 -2.71 -19.04
C ASP A 145 -9.42 -2.82 -17.52
N GLY A 146 -8.33 -2.81 -16.76
CA GLY A 146 -8.37 -2.78 -15.30
C GLY A 146 -8.41 -1.35 -14.76
N ASP A 147 -9.16 -1.13 -13.69
CA ASP A 147 -9.29 0.15 -13.00
C ASP A 147 -9.13 -0.05 -11.50
N ILE A 148 -8.28 0.76 -10.86
CA ILE A 148 -8.11 0.78 -9.41
C ILE A 148 -9.44 1.01 -8.69
N LYS A 149 -10.35 1.81 -9.27
CA LYS A 149 -11.67 2.08 -8.69
C LYS A 149 -12.49 0.80 -8.44
N ASN A 150 -12.28 -0.26 -9.23
CA ASN A 150 -12.95 -1.54 -9.00
C ASN A 150 -12.48 -2.18 -7.68
N ALA A 151 -11.18 -2.13 -7.40
CA ALA A 151 -10.62 -2.60 -6.14
C ALA A 151 -11.06 -1.69 -4.98
N GLU A 152 -11.02 -0.37 -5.18
CA GLU A 152 -11.48 0.61 -4.18
C GLU A 152 -12.93 0.36 -3.78
N GLU A 153 -13.82 0.19 -4.77
CA GLU A 153 -15.24 -0.08 -4.58
C GLU A 153 -15.51 -1.42 -3.88
N TYR A 154 -14.72 -2.46 -4.20
CA TYR A 154 -14.87 -3.77 -3.57
C TYR A 154 -14.48 -3.74 -2.09
N PHE A 155 -13.31 -3.18 -1.77
CA PHE A 155 -12.73 -3.25 -0.43
C PHE A 155 -13.28 -2.18 0.53
N LYS A 156 -13.85 -1.05 0.04
CA LYS A 156 -14.26 0.08 0.89
C LYS A 156 -15.22 -0.27 2.03
N ASN A 157 -16.08 -1.26 1.83
CA ASN A 157 -17.14 -1.66 2.75
C ASN A 157 -16.81 -2.95 3.52
N LEU A 158 -15.64 -3.54 3.28
CA LEU A 158 -15.23 -4.75 3.98
C LEU A 158 -14.65 -4.40 5.35
N PRO A 159 -14.88 -5.24 6.37
CA PRO A 159 -14.29 -5.02 7.68
C PRO A 159 -12.76 -5.12 7.60
N LEU A 160 -12.08 -4.33 8.43
CA LEU A 160 -10.62 -4.19 8.40
C LEU A 160 -10.00 -4.58 9.73
N PHE A 161 -8.94 -5.37 9.67
CA PHE A 161 -8.00 -5.66 10.75
C PHE A 161 -7.32 -4.39 11.25
N CYS A 162 -7.01 -3.44 10.37
CA CYS A 162 -6.42 -2.15 10.74
C CYS A 162 -7.18 -0.98 10.07
N SER A 163 -7.86 -0.16 10.87
CA SER A 163 -8.59 1.00 10.36
C SER A 163 -7.69 2.18 9.96
N ARG A 164 -8.30 3.21 9.37
CA ARG A 164 -7.64 4.49 9.04
C ARG A 164 -7.04 5.16 10.27
N GLU A 165 -7.64 5.00 11.44
CA GLU A 165 -7.16 5.55 12.71
C GLU A 165 -6.16 4.62 13.41
N LEU A 166 -5.61 3.63 12.70
CA LEU A 166 -4.65 2.66 13.21
C LEU A 166 -5.19 1.88 14.42
N LYS A 167 -6.50 1.55 14.39
CA LYS A 167 -7.15 0.66 15.37
C LYS A 167 -7.12 -0.77 14.86
N ILE A 168 -6.77 -1.70 15.75
CA ILE A 168 -6.65 -3.12 15.43
C ILE A 168 -7.95 -3.84 15.81
N PHE A 169 -8.51 -4.61 14.88
CA PHE A 169 -9.70 -5.43 15.03
C PHE A 169 -9.33 -6.88 14.72
N GLN A 170 -8.98 -7.63 15.75
CA GLN A 170 -8.34 -8.94 15.62
C GLN A 170 -9.28 -9.98 15.02
N GLU A 171 -10.59 -9.83 15.23
CA GLU A 171 -11.66 -10.65 14.66
C GLU A 171 -11.65 -10.67 13.12
N TYR A 172 -11.10 -9.63 12.48
CA TYR A 172 -11.06 -9.53 11.03
C TYR A 172 -9.76 -10.06 10.41
N GLN A 173 -8.79 -10.50 11.21
CA GLN A 173 -7.46 -10.93 10.74
C GLN A 173 -7.48 -11.90 9.53
N ASN A 174 -8.43 -12.84 9.51
CA ASN A 174 -8.52 -13.88 8.48
C ASN A 174 -9.58 -13.60 7.41
N THR A 175 -10.14 -12.39 7.38
CA THR A 175 -11.19 -12.00 6.42
C THR A 175 -10.60 -11.41 5.15
N THR A 176 -11.36 -11.46 4.05
CA THR A 176 -11.01 -10.74 2.83
C THR A 176 -11.10 -9.24 3.07
N GLN A 177 -9.97 -8.57 2.93
CA GLN A 177 -9.83 -7.15 3.20
C GLN A 177 -8.58 -6.60 2.52
N SER A 178 -8.52 -5.28 2.39
CA SER A 178 -7.28 -4.56 2.14
C SER A 178 -7.53 -3.10 2.41
N ASN A 179 -6.83 -2.50 3.36
CA ASN A 179 -7.02 -1.07 3.63
C ASN A 179 -6.25 -0.19 2.59
N LEU A 180 -5.47 -0.80 1.69
CA LEU A 180 -4.84 -0.15 0.53
C LEU A 180 -5.87 0.52 -0.39
N TYR A 181 -7.14 0.13 -0.30
CA TYR A 181 -8.24 0.69 -1.10
C TYR A 181 -8.35 2.23 -1.02
N TYR A 182 -7.92 2.87 0.08
CA TYR A 182 -7.98 4.34 0.19
C TYR A 182 -6.60 5.00 0.04
N PHE A 183 -5.57 4.27 -0.39
CA PHE A 183 -4.22 4.81 -0.57
C PHE A 183 -4.21 6.00 -1.55
N ARG A 184 -4.87 5.86 -2.70
CA ARG A 184 -4.93 6.91 -3.72
C ARG A 184 -5.57 8.18 -3.17
N ASP A 185 -6.70 8.04 -2.48
CA ASP A 185 -7.41 9.17 -1.85
C ASP A 185 -6.56 9.81 -0.75
N TYR A 186 -5.87 9.00 0.05
CA TYR A 186 -4.95 9.48 1.08
C TYR A 186 -3.82 10.33 0.47
N MET A 187 -3.18 9.84 -0.60
CA MET A 187 -2.12 10.55 -1.30
C MET A 187 -2.61 11.87 -1.92
N LEU A 188 -3.82 11.89 -2.48
CA LEU A 188 -4.44 13.11 -2.99
C LEU A 188 -4.77 14.13 -1.88
N HIS A 189 -5.16 13.65 -0.70
CA HIS A 189 -5.47 14.51 0.44
C HIS A 189 -4.23 15.20 1.02
N ILE A 190 -3.15 14.43 1.26
CA ILE A 190 -1.89 14.96 1.80
C ILE A 190 -1.11 15.84 0.79
N SER A 191 -1.44 15.76 -0.50
CA SER A 191 -0.85 16.61 -1.54
C SER A 191 -1.51 18.00 -1.63
N LYS A 192 -2.70 18.16 -1.03
CA LYS A 192 -3.48 19.41 -1.04
C LYS A 192 -3.33 20.24 0.23
N THR A 193 -2.83 19.62 1.30
CA THR A 193 -2.54 20.24 2.60
C THR A 193 -1.11 20.74 2.65
#